data_AF-A0A5B9WBK4-F1
#
_entry.id   AF-A0A5B9WBK4-F1
#
_cell.length_a   1.000
_cell.length_b   1.000
_cell.length_c   1.000
_cell.angle_alpha   90.00
_cell.angle_beta   90.00
_cell.angle_gamma   90.00
#
_symmetry.space_group_name_H-M   'P 1'
#
loop_
_entity.id
_entity.type
_entity.pdbx_description
1 polymer ?
#
loop_
_entity_poly.entity_id
_entity_poly.type
_entity_poly.pdbx_seq_one_letter_code
_entity_poly.pdbx_strand_id
1 'polypeptide(L)' 'MTAKLAETQMWQTNLASLIRSGLFTRAETGELNGLFTVVGVYGDETYSAPMAKYSDSRRAADAANIVNQLAKAPRSVESN' A
#
# COMPACT_ATOMS: atom_id res chain seq x y z
N MET A 1 3.42 -21.94 1.19
CA MET A 1 4.19 -20.66 1.22
C MET A 1 3.76 -19.65 0.15
N THR A 2 2.99 -20.06 -0.86
CA THR A 2 2.47 -19.20 -1.94
C THR A 2 1.31 -18.27 -1.51
N ALA A 3 0.45 -18.70 -0.59
CA ALA A 3 -0.72 -17.92 -0.15
C ALA A 3 -0.34 -16.56 0.47
N LYS A 4 0.67 -16.54 1.35
CA LYS A 4 1.11 -15.30 2.04
C LYS A 4 1.72 -14.27 1.08
N LEU A 5 2.41 -14.75 0.04
CA LEU A 5 2.99 -13.89 -0.99
C LEU A 5 1.88 -13.32 -1.89
N ALA A 6 0.90 -14.16 -2.25
CA ALA A 6 -0.26 -13.74 -3.03
C ALA A 6 -1.12 -12.70 -2.30
N GLU A 7 -1.40 -12.90 -1.00
CA GLU A 7 -2.10 -11.91 -0.17
C GLU A 7 -1.36 -10.58 -0.13
N THR A 8 -0.02 -10.62 0.00
CA THR A 8 0.81 -9.41 0.05
C THR A 8 0.71 -8.62 -1.25
N GLN A 9 0.86 -9.30 -2.39
CA GLN A 9 0.75 -8.67 -3.70
C GLN A 9 -0.67 -8.15 -3.97
N MET A 10 -1.70 -8.87 -3.50
CA MET A 10 -3.09 -8.49 -3.68
C MET A 10 -3.42 -7.17 -2.99
N TRP A 11 -3.13 -7.02 -1.68
CA TRP A 11 -3.44 -5.77 -0.99
C TRP A 11 -2.59 -4.60 -1.51
N GLN A 12 -1.34 -4.86 -1.91
CA GLN A 12 -0.47 -3.83 -2.50
C GLN A 12 -1.03 -3.31 -3.84
N THR A 13 -1.47 -4.22 -4.70
CA THR A 13 -2.06 -3.88 -6.01
C THR A 13 -3.41 -3.19 -5.86
N ASN A 14 -4.22 -3.62 -4.91
CA ASN A 14 -5.49 -2.96 -4.58
C ASN A 14 -5.24 -1.52 -4.08
N LEU A 15 -4.33 -1.32 -3.12
CA LEU A 15 -4.03 0.01 -2.61
C LEU A 15 -3.45 0.93 -3.70
N ALA A 16 -2.56 0.41 -4.55
CA ALA A 16 -2.03 1.14 -5.70
C ALA A 16 -3.14 1.55 -6.69
N SER A 17 -4.12 0.67 -6.92
CA SER A 17 -5.28 0.95 -7.78
C SER A 17 -6.18 2.04 -7.19
N LEU A 18 -6.38 2.04 -5.86
CA LEU A 18 -7.14 3.07 -5.14
C LEU A 18 -6.43 4.44 -5.14
N ILE A 19 -5.10 4.44 -5.06
CA ILE A 19 -4.30 5.67 -5.23
C ILE A 19 -4.49 6.21 -6.64
N ARG A 20 -4.40 5.33 -7.65
CA ARG A 20 -4.56 5.72 -9.05
C ARG A 20 -5.96 6.21 -9.39
N SER A 21 -6.99 5.69 -8.74
CA SER A 21 -8.37 6.17 -8.93
C SER A 21 -8.62 7.53 -8.27
N GLY A 22 -7.66 8.06 -7.51
CA GLY A 22 -7.80 9.31 -6.77
C GLY A 22 -8.55 9.17 -5.45
N LEU A 23 -8.81 7.95 -4.97
CA LEU A 23 -9.38 7.75 -3.63
C LEU A 23 -8.36 8.13 -2.55
N PHE A 24 -7.11 7.73 -2.79
CA PHE A 24 -5.96 8.08 -1.95
C PHE A 24 -4.94 8.87 -2.76
N THR A 25 -4.22 9.76 -2.08
CA THR A 25 -3.12 10.54 -2.67
C THR A 25 -1.84 9.74 -2.69
N ARG A 26 -1.56 8.97 -1.63
CA ARG A 26 -0.36 8.13 -1.48
C ARG A 26 -0.55 7.05 -0.42
N ALA A 27 0.37 6.09 -0.38
CA ALA A 27 0.52 5.18 0.76
C ALA A 27 1.56 5.73 1.74
N GLU A 28 1.30 5.58 3.04
CA GLU A 28 2.20 5.98 4.12
C GLU A 28 2.25 4.91 5.22
N THR A 29 3.24 5.00 6.10
CA THR A 29 3.34 4.15 7.27
C THR A 29 2.75 4.82 8.50
N GLY A 30 1.94 4.10 9.25
CA GLY A 30 1.45 4.51 10.56
C GLY A 30 1.96 3.60 11.69
N GLU A 31 1.54 3.90 12.91
CA GLU A 31 1.72 3.03 14.06
C GLU A 31 0.36 2.77 14.73
N LEU A 32 0.12 1.51 15.10
CA LEU A 32 -1.08 1.13 15.84
C LEU A 32 -0.74 0.04 16.85
N ASN A 33 -0.89 0.34 18.14
CA ASN A 33 -0.59 -0.59 19.25
C ASN A 33 0.84 -1.17 19.19
N GLY A 34 1.84 -0.34 18.88
CA GLY A 34 3.25 -0.77 18.79
C GLY A 34 3.59 -1.60 17.53
N LEU A 35 2.66 -1.70 16.58
CA LEU A 35 2.92 -2.30 15.26
C LEU A 35 2.95 -1.20 14.19
N PHE A 36 3.83 -1.37 13.21
CA PHE A 36 3.92 -0.50 12.05
C PHE A 36 2.87 -0.90 11.03
N THR A 37 2.09 0.04 10.55
CA THR A 37 0.98 -0.21 9.62
C THR A 37 1.22 0.47 8.29
N VAL A 38 0.60 -0.03 7.24
CA VAL A 38 0.52 0.67 5.95
C VAL A 38 -0.89 1.18 5.77
N VAL A 39 -1.02 2.47 5.49
CA VAL A 39 -2.29 3.18 5.34
C VAL A 39 -2.31 3.96 4.03
N GLY A 40 -3.50 4.17 3.47
CA GLY A 40 -3.72 5.16 2.41
C GLY A 40 -3.93 6.54 3.04
N VAL A 41 -3.39 7.57 2.41
CA VAL A 41 -3.59 8.98 2.79
C VAL A 41 -4.62 9.59 1.86
N TYR A 42 -5.70 10.15 2.39
CA TYR A 42 -6.71 10.87 1.61
C TYR A 42 -6.20 12.25 1.17
N GLY A 43 -6.94 12.93 0.29
CA GLY A 43 -6.63 14.30 -0.13
C GLY A 43 -6.65 15.31 1.03
N ASP A 44 -7.43 15.05 2.07
CA ASP A 44 -7.53 15.84 3.31
C ASP A 44 -6.46 15.48 4.35
N GLU A 45 -5.39 14.77 3.95
CA GLU A 45 -4.30 14.30 4.82
C GLU A 45 -4.72 13.31 5.93
N THR A 46 -5.99 12.89 5.96
CA THR A 46 -6.48 11.86 6.87
C THR A 46 -6.01 10.46 6.45
N TYR A 47 -5.86 9.57 7.44
CA TYR A 47 -5.39 8.21 7.24
C TYR A 47 -6.54 7.20 7.14
N SER A 48 -6.43 6.26 6.21
CA SER A 48 -7.34 5.12 6.11
C SER A 48 -7.13 4.12 7.23
N ALA A 49 -8.04 3.14 7.32
CA ALA A 49 -7.80 1.94 8.10
C ALA A 49 -6.49 1.24 7.65
N PRO A 50 -5.79 0.55 8.57
CA PRO A 50 -4.54 -0.15 8.26
C PRO A 50 -4.77 -1.32 7.31
N MET A 51 -4.09 -1.30 6.16
CA MET A 51 -4.15 -2.34 5.12
C MET A 51 -3.26 -3.53 5.46
N ALA A 52 -2.11 -3.27 6.08
CA ALA A 52 -1.16 -4.28 6.52
C ALA A 52 -0.52 -3.87 7.85
N LYS A 53 -0.09 -4.86 8.63
CA LYS A 53 0.62 -4.67 9.91
C LYS A 53 1.95 -5.41 9.86
N TYR A 54 2.97 -4.77 10.39
CA TYR A 54 4.35 -5.23 10.44
C TYR A 54 4.89 -5.03 11.85
N SER A 55 5.68 -5.99 12.32
CA SER A 55 6.44 -5.85 13.56
C SER A 55 7.72 -5.02 13.37
N ASP A 56 8.11 -4.75 12.11
CA ASP A 56 9.33 -4.02 11.76
C ASP A 56 8.99 -2.80 10.89
N SER A 57 9.55 -1.65 11.26
CA SER A 57 9.28 -0.36 10.61
C SER A 57 9.85 -0.29 9.19
N ARG A 58 11.01 -0.91 8.96
CA ARG A 58 11.66 -0.91 7.65
C ARG A 58 10.82 -1.69 6.65
N ARG A 59 10.23 -2.82 7.07
CA ARG A 59 9.31 -3.61 6.23
C ARG A 59 8.01 -2.87 5.91
N ALA A 60 7.46 -2.12 6.86
CA ALA A 60 6.30 -1.28 6.58
C ALA A 60 6.64 -0.16 5.58
N ALA A 61 7.78 0.49 5.75
CA ALA A 61 8.25 1.56 4.86
C ALA A 61 8.53 1.05 3.45
N ASP A 62 9.18 -0.10 3.33
CA ASP A 62 9.41 -0.78 2.05
C ASP A 62 8.09 -1.11 1.34
N ALA A 63 7.13 -1.68 2.06
CA ALA A 63 5.82 -2.00 1.51
C ALA A 63 5.05 -0.75 1.04
N ALA A 64 5.07 0.34 1.81
CA ALA A 64 4.47 1.61 1.40
C ALA A 64 5.18 2.18 0.16
N ASN A 65 6.51 2.10 0.09
CA ASN A 65 7.26 2.54 -1.09
C ASN A 65 6.89 1.72 -2.33
N ILE A 66 6.82 0.40 -2.24
CA ILE A 66 6.39 -0.48 -3.33
C ILE A 66 5.01 -0.07 -3.86
N VAL A 67 4.04 0.14 -2.96
CA VAL A 67 2.69 0.58 -3.36
C VAL A 67 2.72 1.93 -4.08
N ASN A 68 3.50 2.89 -3.58
CA ASN A 68 3.64 4.20 -4.24
C ASN A 68 4.30 4.07 -5.63
N GLN A 69 5.28 3.17 -5.80
CA GLN A 69 5.88 2.89 -7.10
C GLN A 69 4.87 2.23 -8.06
N LEU A 70 4.11 1.25 -7.58
CA LEU A 70 3.04 0.60 -8.34
C LEU A 70 1.95 1.60 -8.75
N ALA A 71 1.62 2.56 -7.88
CA ALA A 71 0.66 3.61 -8.19
C ALA A 71 1.15 4.55 -9.30
N LYS A 72 2.46 4.86 -9.31
CA LYS A 72 3.12 5.72 -10.32
C LYS A 72 3.31 5.04 -11.67
N ALA A 73 3.54 3.72 -11.68
CA ALA A 73 3.75 3.00 -12.94
C ALA A 73 2.50 3.14 -13.82
N PRO A 74 2.60 3.56 -15.10
CA PRO A 74 1.46 3.44 -16.01
C PRO A 74 0.98 1.99 -15.99
N ARG A 75 -0.33 1.73 -16.19
CA ARG A 75 -0.80 0.34 -16.37
C ARG A 75 0.13 -0.26 -17.42
N SER A 76 0.93 -1.26 -17.05
CA SER A 76 1.54 -2.12 -18.05
C SER A 76 0.33 -2.82 -18.65
N VAL A 77 -0.28 -2.16 -19.64
CA VAL A 77 -1.20 -2.78 -20.56
C VAL A 77 -0.33 -3.81 -21.23
N GLU A 78 -0.42 -5.05 -20.78
CA GLU A 78 0.09 -6.18 -21.51
C GLU A 78 -0.59 -6.09 -22.88
N SER A 79 0.17 -5.60 -23.86
CA SER A 79 -0.27 -5.53 -25.25
C SER A 79 -0.55 -6.96 -25.67
N ASN A 80 -1.83 -7.25 -25.85
CA ASN A 80 -2.38 -8.47 -26.42
C ASN A 80 -1.77 -8.81 -27.78
#